data_AF-A0A4D6KYV3-F1
#
_entry.id   AF-A0A4D6KYV3-F1
#
_cell.length_a   1.000
_cell.length_b   1.000
_cell.length_c   1.000
_cell.angle_alpha   90.00
_cell.angle_beta   90.00
_cell.angle_gamma   90.00
#
_symmetry.space_group_name_H-M   'P 1'
#
loop_
_entity.id
_entity.type
_entity.pdbx_description
1 polymer ?
#
loop_
_entity_poly.entity_id
_entity_poly.type
_entity_poly.pdbx_seq_one_letter_code
_entity_poly.pdbx_strand_id
1 'polypeptide(L)'
;MQTRNSFSCIKEGITRSISISVMIYIIIRAPFSNAYPIFAHQGYENPREATGRIVCANCHLANKAVDIEVPQAVLPDIVFEAVVRIPYDMQVKQVLANGKKGTLNVGNVLILPEGFELAPPIVFRLRLKRR
;
A
#
# COMPACT_ATOMS: atom_id res chain seq x y z
N MET A 1 54.81 -9.23 26.72
CA MET A 1 53.90 -10.00 25.84
C MET A 1 52.41 -9.77 26.15
N GLN A 2 52.04 -8.61 26.75
CA GLN A 2 50.69 -8.37 27.31
C GLN A 2 49.92 -7.25 26.59
N THR A 3 50.60 -6.43 25.78
CA THR A 3 50.05 -5.23 25.11
C THR A 3 49.28 -5.51 23.81
N ARG A 4 49.49 -6.69 23.17
CA ARG A 4 48.81 -7.09 21.92
C ARG A 4 47.33 -7.45 22.12
N ASN A 5 46.99 -8.09 23.24
CA ASN A 5 45.60 -8.53 23.53
C ASN A 5 44.69 -7.37 23.91
N SER A 6 45.20 -6.35 24.61
CA SER A 6 44.43 -5.14 24.94
C SER A 6 44.10 -4.33 23.69
N PHE A 7 45.03 -4.23 22.73
CA PHE A 7 44.79 -3.52 21.47
C PHE A 7 43.78 -4.24 20.56
N SER A 8 43.75 -5.59 20.55
CA SER A 8 42.75 -6.32 19.76
C SER A 8 41.34 -6.17 20.36
N CYS A 9 41.23 -6.23 21.69
CA CYS A 9 39.97 -6.04 22.41
C CYS A 9 39.38 -4.63 22.20
N ILE A 10 40.24 -3.59 22.23
CA ILE A 10 39.83 -2.21 21.92
C ILE A 10 39.36 -2.08 20.47
N LYS A 11 40.06 -2.72 19.51
CA LYS A 11 39.69 -2.70 18.10
C LYS A 11 38.32 -3.34 17.86
N GLU A 12 38.07 -4.50 18.48
CA GLU A 12 36.77 -5.21 18.44
C GLU A 12 35.63 -4.40 19.07
N GLY A 13 35.90 -3.72 20.19
CA GLY A 13 34.93 -2.81 20.81
C GLY A 13 34.53 -1.66 19.90
N ILE A 14 35.50 -1.07 19.18
CA ILE A 14 35.26 0.03 18.24
C ILE A 14 34.48 -0.46 17.02
N THR A 15 34.82 -1.60 16.41
CA THR A 15 34.04 -2.15 15.27
C THR A 15 32.62 -2.52 15.66
N ARG A 16 32.40 -3.07 16.86
CA ARG A 16 31.05 -3.34 17.37
C ARG A 16 30.26 -2.06 17.58
N SER A 17 30.87 -1.03 18.16
CA SER A 17 30.24 0.29 18.35
C SER A 17 29.82 0.93 17.02
N ILE A 18 30.71 0.90 16.03
CA ILE A 18 30.41 1.41 14.68
C ILE A 18 29.28 0.61 14.03
N SER A 19 29.31 -0.72 14.12
CA SER A 19 28.27 -1.58 13.55
C SER A 19 26.89 -1.32 14.17
N ILE A 20 26.82 -1.14 15.49
CA ILE A 20 25.57 -0.80 16.19
C ILE A 20 25.07 0.58 15.76
N SER A 21 25.95 1.56 15.67
CA SER A 21 25.60 2.93 15.26
C SER A 21 25.07 2.97 13.81
N VAL A 22 25.68 2.20 12.90
CA VAL A 22 25.21 2.05 11.51
C VAL A 22 23.82 1.39 11.46
N MET A 23 23.58 0.35 12.26
CA MET A 23 22.26 -0.30 12.30
C MET A 23 21.17 0.63 12.84
N ILE A 24 21.46 1.41 13.88
CA ILE A 24 20.53 2.43 14.41
C ILE A 24 20.23 3.49 13.35
N TYR A 25 21.24 3.96 12.61
CA TYR A 25 21.06 4.93 11.53
C TYR A 25 20.13 4.41 10.42
N ILE A 26 20.26 3.13 10.05
CA ILE A 26 19.39 2.50 9.03
C ILE A 26 17.94 2.41 9.53
N ILE A 27 17.71 2.05 10.79
CA ILE A 27 16.36 1.93 11.36
C ILE A 27 15.65 3.29 11.38
N ILE A 28 16.36 4.37 11.74
CA ILE A 28 15.78 5.73 11.79
C ILE A 28 15.42 6.25 10.38
N ARG A 29 16.13 5.80 9.35
CA ARG A 29 15.95 6.24 7.96
C ARG A 29 14.95 5.40 7.16
N ALA A 30 14.36 4.35 7.73
CA ALA A 30 13.36 3.57 7.03
C ALA A 30 12.16 4.46 6.66
N PRO A 31 11.84 4.66 5.36
CA PRO A 31 10.72 5.49 4.98
C PRO A 31 9.43 4.85 5.48
N PHE A 32 8.54 5.64 6.07
CA PHE A 32 7.18 5.21 6.33
C PHE A 32 6.51 4.88 5.00
N SER A 33 6.09 3.61 4.81
CA SER A 33 5.30 3.23 3.64
C SER A 33 3.88 3.76 3.83
N ASN A 34 3.68 5.01 3.44
CA ASN A 34 2.35 5.50 3.14
C ASN A 34 2.00 4.93 1.76
N ALA A 35 0.94 4.15 1.67
CA ALA A 35 0.60 3.46 0.43
C ALA A 35 -0.80 3.87 0.01
N TYR A 36 -0.86 5.09 -0.54
CA TYR A 36 -2.04 5.76 -1.05
C TYR A 36 -2.06 5.72 -2.58
N PRO A 37 -3.25 5.75 -3.23
CA PRO A 37 -3.34 5.77 -4.69
C PRO A 37 -2.54 6.90 -5.36
N ILE A 38 -2.38 8.05 -4.70
CA ILE A 38 -1.60 9.19 -5.25
C ILE A 38 -0.13 8.82 -5.54
N PHE A 39 0.49 7.94 -4.76
CA PHE A 39 1.87 7.54 -5.04
C PHE A 39 2.00 6.60 -6.23
N ALA A 40 0.95 5.81 -6.50
CA ALA A 40 0.89 5.06 -7.75
C ALA A 40 0.83 6.03 -8.95
N HIS A 41 0.00 7.07 -8.87
CA HIS A 41 -0.12 8.09 -9.93
C HIS A 41 1.18 8.87 -10.14
N GLN A 42 1.91 9.20 -9.08
CA GLN A 42 3.15 9.97 -9.17
C GLN A 42 4.36 9.11 -9.56
N GLY A 43 4.38 7.84 -9.14
CA GLY A 43 5.52 6.95 -9.32
C GLY A 43 5.48 6.10 -10.57
N TYR A 44 4.32 5.97 -11.22
CA TYR A 44 4.11 5.08 -12.36
C TYR A 44 3.19 5.72 -13.39
N GLU A 45 3.60 5.69 -14.66
CA GLU A 45 2.78 6.16 -15.78
C GLU A 45 1.55 5.26 -15.98
N ASN A 46 1.72 3.95 -15.83
CA ASN A 46 0.64 2.98 -15.91
C ASN A 46 0.53 2.20 -14.58
N PRO A 47 -0.65 2.14 -13.95
CA PRO A 47 -0.83 1.40 -12.69
C PRO A 47 -0.78 -0.13 -12.85
N ARG A 48 -0.79 -0.67 -14.08
CA ARG A 48 -0.73 -2.10 -14.39
C ARG A 48 0.53 -2.42 -15.22
N GLU A 49 1.34 -3.33 -14.69
CA GLU A 49 2.50 -3.88 -15.39
C GLU A 49 2.08 -4.88 -16.48
N ALA A 50 2.96 -5.16 -17.45
CA ALA A 50 2.67 -6.11 -18.53
C ALA A 50 2.35 -7.54 -18.05
N THR A 51 2.83 -7.90 -16.86
CA THR A 51 2.54 -9.17 -16.17
C THR A 51 1.12 -9.23 -15.61
N GLY A 52 0.40 -8.10 -15.59
CA GLY A 52 -0.88 -7.95 -14.91
C GLY A 52 -0.76 -7.55 -13.43
N ARG A 53 0.45 -7.46 -12.89
CA ARG A 53 0.70 -6.97 -11.53
C ARG A 53 0.32 -5.49 -11.41
N ILE A 54 -0.35 -5.12 -10.32
CA ILE A 54 -0.70 -3.73 -10.00
C ILE A 54 0.40 -3.12 -9.11
N VAL A 55 0.82 -1.90 -9.45
CA VAL A 55 1.99 -1.24 -8.83
C VAL A 55 1.83 -1.00 -7.32
N CYS A 56 0.61 -1.03 -6.79
CA CYS A 56 0.34 -1.00 -5.35
C CYS A 56 1.09 -2.12 -4.59
N ALA A 57 1.34 -3.26 -5.24
CA ALA A 57 2.07 -4.40 -4.66
C ALA A 57 3.57 -4.13 -4.46
N ASN A 58 4.12 -3.03 -5.00
CA ASN A 58 5.52 -2.65 -4.77
C ASN A 58 5.72 -2.00 -3.38
N CYS A 59 4.64 -1.59 -2.71
CA CYS A 59 4.66 -1.07 -1.34
C CYS A 59 3.79 -1.90 -0.38
N HIS A 60 2.62 -2.36 -0.82
CA HIS A 60 1.75 -3.26 -0.05
C HIS A 60 2.17 -4.71 -0.27
N LEU A 61 3.15 -5.16 0.53
CA LEU A 61 3.83 -6.45 0.34
C LEU A 61 2.97 -7.66 0.75
N ALA A 62 1.97 -7.46 1.59
CA ALA A 62 1.08 -8.50 2.06
C ALA A 62 -0.09 -8.69 1.06
N ASN A 63 -0.37 -9.94 0.72
CA ASN A 63 -1.49 -10.28 -0.16
C ASN A 63 -2.78 -10.46 0.65
N LYS A 64 -3.87 -9.87 0.17
CA LYS A 64 -5.23 -10.09 0.67
C LYS A 64 -6.17 -10.20 -0.54
N ALA A 65 -7.08 -11.16 -0.49
CA ALA A 65 -8.10 -11.31 -1.53
C ALA A 65 -9.03 -10.08 -1.54
N VAL A 66 -9.45 -9.69 -2.73
CA VAL A 66 -10.42 -8.62 -3.00
C VAL A 66 -11.40 -9.16 -4.03
N ASP A 67 -12.66 -8.72 -3.94
CA ASP A 67 -13.71 -9.14 -4.86
C ASP A 67 -14.25 -7.94 -5.62
N ILE A 68 -14.64 -8.17 -6.88
CA ILE A 68 -15.35 -7.21 -7.71
C ILE A 68 -16.56 -7.89 -8.33
N GLU A 69 -17.73 -7.28 -8.15
CA GLU A 69 -18.99 -7.72 -8.74
C GLU A 69 -19.44 -6.67 -9.76
N VAL A 70 -19.67 -7.13 -11.00
CA VAL A 70 -20.22 -6.32 -12.09
C VAL A 70 -21.31 -7.11 -12.80
N PRO A 71 -22.27 -6.46 -13.47
CA PRO A 71 -23.21 -7.16 -14.33
C PRO A 71 -22.49 -7.95 -15.43
N GLN A 72 -23.08 -9.07 -15.82
CA GLN A 72 -22.53 -9.91 -16.89
C GLN A 72 -22.45 -9.16 -18.24
N ALA A 73 -23.40 -8.27 -18.51
CA ALA A 73 -23.44 -7.46 -19.71
C ALA A 73 -24.08 -6.10 -19.41
N VAL A 74 -23.67 -5.09 -20.18
CA VAL A 74 -24.24 -3.74 -20.14
C VAL A 74 -24.58 -3.30 -21.56
N LEU A 75 -25.65 -2.53 -21.70
CA LEU A 75 -25.96 -1.87 -22.96
C LEU A 75 -25.09 -0.60 -23.10
N PRO A 76 -24.86 -0.13 -24.34
CA PRO A 76 -24.19 1.14 -24.57
C PRO A 76 -24.88 2.31 -23.85
N ASP A 77 -24.09 3.26 -23.36
CA ASP A 77 -24.56 4.48 -22.68
C ASP A 77 -25.47 4.23 -21.45
N ILE A 78 -25.28 3.08 -20.78
CA ILE A 78 -25.96 2.76 -19.52
C ILE A 78 -25.00 2.77 -18.35
N VAL A 79 -25.41 3.46 -17.28
CA VAL A 79 -24.74 3.41 -15.98
C VAL A 79 -25.04 2.08 -15.27
N PHE A 80 -23.98 1.42 -14.83
CA PHE A 80 -24.02 0.23 -13.98
C PHE A 80 -23.16 0.43 -12.72
N GLU A 81 -23.29 -0.50 -11.78
CA GLU A 81 -22.54 -0.50 -10.52
C GLU A 81 -21.44 -1.56 -10.57
N ALA A 82 -20.23 -1.17 -10.17
CA ALA A 82 -19.13 -2.08 -9.88
C ALA A 82 -18.92 -2.12 -8.37
N VAL A 83 -19.34 -3.20 -7.72
CA VAL A 83 -19.23 -3.35 -6.26
C VAL A 83 -17.87 -3.95 -5.94
N VAL A 84 -17.03 -3.18 -5.24
CA VAL A 84 -15.70 -3.63 -4.79
C VAL A 84 -15.75 -3.98 -3.32
N ARG A 85 -15.30 -5.20 -2.96
CA ARG A 85 -15.22 -5.67 -1.58
C ARG A 85 -13.77 -5.93 -1.20
N ILE A 86 -13.35 -5.36 -0.07
CA ILE A 86 -12.01 -5.52 0.50
C ILE A 86 -12.18 -6.10 1.91
N PRO A 87 -12.28 -7.43 2.06
CA PRO A 87 -12.56 -8.05 3.34
C PRO A 87 -11.34 -7.98 4.27
N TYR A 88 -11.57 -7.51 5.49
CA TYR A 88 -10.61 -7.57 6.58
C TYR A 88 -11.32 -7.77 7.92
N ASP A 89 -10.59 -8.26 8.92
CA ASP A 89 -11.13 -8.38 10.27
C ASP A 89 -11.18 -7.01 10.94
N MET A 90 -12.38 -6.48 11.12
CA MET A 90 -12.62 -5.17 11.73
C MET A 90 -12.27 -5.12 13.23
N GLN A 91 -12.08 -6.28 13.88
CA GLN A 91 -11.63 -6.34 15.28
C GLN A 91 -10.11 -6.15 15.39
N VAL A 92 -9.37 -6.39 14.30
CA VAL A 92 -7.92 -6.23 14.25
C VAL A 92 -7.56 -4.77 13.96
N LYS A 93 -6.62 -4.24 14.75
CA LYS A 93 -6.10 -2.88 14.61
C LYS A 93 -4.69 -2.90 14.03
N GLN A 94 -4.39 -1.96 13.14
CA GLN A 94 -3.05 -1.75 12.60
C GLN A 94 -2.22 -0.80 13.49
N VAL A 95 -0.90 -0.84 13.36
CA VAL A 95 -0.01 0.15 13.95
C VAL A 95 0.02 1.38 13.05
N LEU A 96 -0.31 2.55 13.61
CA LEU A 96 -0.28 3.83 12.91
C LEU A 96 1.13 4.43 12.90
N ALA A 97 1.34 5.47 12.11
CA ALA A 97 2.62 6.18 12.02
C ALA A 97 3.14 6.73 13.36
N ASN A 98 2.24 7.00 14.32
CA ASN A 98 2.60 7.44 15.68
C ASN A 98 2.88 6.27 16.66
N GLY A 99 2.91 5.02 16.16
CA GLY A 99 3.11 3.81 16.96
C GLY A 99 1.88 3.30 17.72
N LYS A 100 0.75 4.03 17.72
CA LYS A 100 -0.48 3.58 18.38
C LYS A 100 -1.28 2.62 17.50
N LYS A 101 -2.13 1.80 18.12
CA LYS A 101 -3.07 0.93 17.39
C LYS A 101 -4.31 1.71 16.94
N GLY A 102 -4.72 1.54 15.68
CA GLY A 102 -5.87 2.21 15.09
C GLY A 102 -6.58 1.37 14.02
N THR A 103 -7.61 1.95 13.41
CA THR A 103 -8.39 1.33 12.33
C THR A 103 -7.58 1.27 11.03
N LEU A 104 -7.99 0.38 10.13
CA LEU A 104 -7.43 0.28 8.79
C LEU A 104 -8.17 1.22 7.83
N ASN A 105 -7.41 1.87 6.96
CA ASN A 105 -7.95 2.61 5.82
C ASN A 105 -7.84 1.73 4.57
N VAL A 106 -8.80 1.87 3.66
CA VAL A 106 -8.82 1.12 2.40
C VAL A 106 -8.79 2.08 1.23
N GLY A 107 -8.23 1.63 0.11
CA GLY A 107 -8.21 2.33 -1.16
C GLY A 107 -8.07 1.32 -2.29
N ASN A 108 -8.45 1.71 -3.50
CA ASN A 108 -8.36 0.86 -4.67
C ASN A 108 -7.93 1.66 -5.91
N VAL A 109 -7.59 0.92 -6.96
CA VAL A 109 -7.42 1.44 -8.32
C VAL A 109 -8.26 0.55 -9.22
N LEU A 110 -9.26 1.12 -9.90
CA LEU A 110 -10.14 0.40 -10.82
C LEU A 110 -9.74 0.76 -12.25
N ILE A 111 -9.32 -0.24 -13.01
CA ILE A 111 -8.94 -0.09 -14.42
C ILE A 111 -10.10 -0.62 -15.27
N LEU A 112 -10.81 0.27 -15.92
CA LEU A 112 -11.93 -0.06 -16.81
C LEU A 112 -11.44 -0.21 -18.26
N PRO A 113 -12.17 -0.93 -19.12
CA PRO A 113 -11.94 -0.92 -20.55
C PRO A 113 -12.06 0.50 -21.13
N GLU A 114 -11.45 0.71 -22.29
CA GLU A 114 -11.55 1.98 -23.01
C GLU A 114 -13.01 2.35 -23.30
N GLY A 115 -13.34 3.65 -23.15
CA GLY A 115 -14.70 4.18 -23.32
C GLY A 115 -15.61 4.05 -22.09
N PHE A 116 -15.18 3.36 -21.03
CA PHE A 116 -15.89 3.32 -19.75
C PHE A 116 -15.36 4.41 -18.81
N GLU A 117 -16.27 5.19 -18.25
CA GLU A 117 -15.95 6.30 -17.37
C GLU A 117 -16.83 6.30 -16.11
N LEU A 118 -16.42 7.09 -15.12
CA LEU A 118 -17.26 7.32 -13.95
C LEU A 118 -18.55 8.04 -14.36
N ALA A 119 -19.68 7.47 -13.97
CA ALA A 119 -20.99 8.06 -14.30
C ALA A 119 -21.11 9.52 -13.81
N PRO A 120 -21.70 10.42 -14.62
CA PRO A 120 -21.89 11.81 -14.22
C PRO A 120 -22.71 11.96 -12.93
N PRO A 121 -22.38 12.92 -12.05
CA PRO A 121 -23.05 13.09 -10.74
C PRO A 121 -24.57 13.24 -10.80
N ILE A 122 -25.10 13.79 -11.91
CA ILE A 122 -26.54 14.01 -12.09
C ILE A 122 -27.32 12.69 -12.18
N VAL A 123 -26.74 11.69 -12.84
CA VAL A 123 -27.33 10.35 -12.99
C VAL A 123 -27.28 9.59 -11.65
N PHE A 124 -26.20 9.80 -10.88
CA PHE A 124 -25.99 9.19 -9.57
C PHE A 124 -27.10 9.55 -8.57
N ARG A 125 -27.53 10.83 -8.54
CA ARG A 125 -28.57 11.30 -7.62
C ARG A 125 -29.95 10.69 -7.86
N LEU A 126 -30.24 10.29 -9.11
CA LEU A 126 -31.54 9.74 -9.49
C LEU A 126 -31.68 8.24 -9.17
N ARG A 127 -30.56 7.49 -9.13
CA ARG A 127 -30.58 6.03 -8.93
C ARG A 127 -30.14 5.56 -7.55
N LEU A 128 -29.23 6.26 -6.86
CA LEU A 128 -28.53 5.69 -5.69
C LEU A 128 -28.82 6.41 -4.35
N LYS A 129 -29.92 7.17 -4.24
CA LYS A 129 -30.29 7.87 -2.98
C LYS A 129 -30.87 6.97 -1.87
N ARG A 130 -30.83 5.65 -2.02
CA ARG A 130 -31.19 4.71 -0.95
C ARG A 130 -30.25 3.52 -0.94
N ARG A 131 -29.17 3.63 -0.16
CA ARG A 131 -28.55 2.56 0.62
C ARG A 131 -27.56 3.20 1.58
#